data_AF-A0AAV0BIH2-F1
#
_entry.id   AF-A0AAV0BIH2-F1
#
_cell.length_a   1.000
_cell.length_b   1.000
_cell.length_c   1.000
_cell.angle_alpha   90.00
_cell.angle_beta   90.00
_cell.angle_gamma   90.00
#
_symmetry.space_group_name_H-M   'P 1'
#
loop_
_entity.id
_entity.type
_entity.pdbx_description
1 polymer ?
#
loop_
_entity_poly.entity_id
_entity_poly.type
_entity_poly.pdbx_seq_one_letter_code
_entity_poly.pdbx_strand_id
1 'polypeptide(L)'
;MFEAKLSKAGLLKLVLESVKELVTDVNFDCDEEGMKLQAMDNSHVALVSLQLRSSGFTQYRCDRTMTLGINIGSFQKIVRCASNDDILTLRAQDDADLLNVIFETEKTDRLAEYEMKMMDIDIEHLGIPDTDYDAEISLPSSEFNRIIRDLKEMGESVRIEATKEGVKFSADGDIGKGSVMLKHTAATKKANKDEKKSIIINDEDEDEEDEEEEREEEEEEEEVKKSKKKSKEDNEDRGENEGGKKQADKKEVKKEPDSDEPDYEPEVTQKSDEDEEGDLPKSKKRKLEKGKKEKEKNGDVKKDKKKAKAEPKDEEDFSVSISLQQSVSLTFSIKYLSNFTKASPLASRVTLHMSNEVPLLVAYEFETGYVRYYLAPKIEDD
;
A
#
# COMPACT_ATOMS: atom_id res chain seq x y z
N MET A 1 -11.21 17.12 33.99
CA MET A 1 -10.73 18.00 32.91
C MET A 1 -10.08 17.16 31.82
N PHE A 2 -10.16 17.63 30.57
CA PHE A 2 -9.44 17.07 29.42
C PHE A 2 -8.49 18.09 28.81
N GLU A 3 -7.27 17.66 28.52
CA GLU A 3 -6.26 18.41 27.79
C GLU A 3 -5.41 17.46 26.93
N ALA A 4 -5.36 17.71 25.62
CA ALA A 4 -4.60 16.89 24.68
C ALA A 4 -3.80 17.78 23.70
N LYS A 5 -2.47 17.68 23.74
CA LYS A 5 -1.54 18.51 22.98
C LYS A 5 -0.78 17.69 21.93
N LEU A 6 -0.98 18.02 20.66
CA LEU A 6 -0.26 17.45 19.52
C LEU A 6 0.90 18.37 19.14
N SER A 7 2.07 17.77 18.87
CA SER A 7 3.24 18.48 18.34
C SER A 7 3.02 19.08 16.94
N LYS A 8 2.06 18.55 16.18
CA LYS A 8 1.71 18.99 14.82
C LYS A 8 0.22 18.89 14.54
N ALA A 9 -0.42 20.03 14.29
CA ALA A 9 -1.79 20.15 13.79
C ALA A 9 -2.02 19.38 12.47
N GLY A 10 -0.95 19.15 11.69
CA GLY A 10 -0.97 18.33 10.48
C GLY A 10 -1.57 16.94 10.67
N LEU A 11 -1.35 16.27 11.81
CA LEU A 11 -1.93 14.95 12.09
C LEU A 11 -3.45 15.03 12.17
N LEU A 12 -3.98 15.92 13.01
CA LEU A 12 -5.43 16.05 13.19
C LEU A 12 -6.15 16.50 11.91
N LYS A 13 -5.52 17.31 11.06
CA LYS A 13 -6.05 17.66 9.73
C LYS A 13 -6.29 16.44 8.85
N LEU A 14 -5.32 15.53 8.79
CA LEU A 14 -5.39 14.31 8.00
C LEU A 14 -6.42 13.34 8.57
N VAL A 15 -6.48 13.21 9.89
CA VAL A 15 -7.52 12.45 10.61
C VAL A 15 -8.92 12.97 10.26
N LEU A 16 -9.18 14.27 10.39
CA LEU A 16 -10.49 14.86 10.07
C LEU A 16 -10.84 14.74 8.57
N GLU A 17 -9.87 14.94 7.67
CA GLU A 17 -10.06 14.75 6.22
C GLU A 17 -10.38 13.29 5.86
N SER A 18 -9.92 12.31 6.65
CA SER A 18 -10.16 10.88 6.45
C SER A 18 -11.57 10.40 6.88
N VAL A 19 -12.28 11.14 7.75
CA VAL A 19 -13.60 10.73 8.27
C VAL A 19 -14.79 11.55 7.74
N LYS A 20 -14.58 12.82 7.37
CA LYS A 20 -15.63 13.82 7.02
C LYS A 20 -16.64 13.43 5.92
N GLU A 21 -16.33 12.39 5.14
CA GLU A 21 -17.10 11.96 3.96
C GLU A 21 -18.02 10.76 4.27
N LEU A 22 -17.84 10.16 5.44
CA LEU A 22 -18.69 9.10 5.98
C LEU A 22 -19.65 9.68 7.02
N VAL A 23 -19.15 10.61 7.84
CA VAL A 23 -19.82 11.09 9.05
C VAL A 23 -19.72 12.62 9.18
N THR A 24 -20.84 13.25 9.58
CA THR A 24 -20.96 14.71 9.70
C THR A 24 -20.76 15.17 11.15
N ASP A 25 -21.41 14.48 12.08
CA ASP A 25 -21.41 14.72 13.52
C ASP A 25 -20.96 13.42 14.20
N VAL A 26 -20.06 13.50 15.17
CA VAL A 26 -19.43 12.34 15.81
C VAL A 26 -19.15 12.57 17.29
N ASN A 27 -19.06 11.48 18.03
CA ASN A 27 -18.49 11.48 19.37
C ASN A 27 -16.99 11.13 19.30
N PHE A 28 -16.17 11.93 19.99
CA PHE A 28 -14.80 11.56 20.34
C PHE A 28 -14.74 11.18 21.82
N ASP A 29 -14.66 9.89 22.11
CA ASP A 29 -14.54 9.36 23.46
C ASP A 29 -13.08 9.46 23.92
N CYS A 30 -12.86 10.11 25.06
CA CYS A 30 -11.55 10.41 25.60
C CYS A 30 -11.36 9.68 26.93
N ASP A 31 -10.27 8.93 27.05
CA ASP A 31 -9.91 8.12 28.24
C ASP A 31 -8.38 8.10 28.44
N GLU A 32 -7.88 7.35 29.43
CA GLU A 32 -6.43 7.27 29.71
C GLU A 32 -5.60 6.66 28.55
N GLU A 33 -6.23 5.86 27.67
CA GLU A 33 -5.59 5.27 26.50
C GLU A 33 -5.52 6.24 25.31
N GLY A 34 -6.35 7.29 25.27
CA GLY A 34 -6.28 8.37 24.29
C GLY A 34 -7.64 8.90 23.82
N MET A 35 -7.73 9.24 22.53
CA MET A 35 -8.98 9.66 21.88
C MET A 35 -9.45 8.56 20.91
N LYS A 36 -10.71 8.16 21.03
CA LYS A 36 -11.37 7.14 20.21
C LYS A 36 -12.56 7.78 19.49
N LEU A 37 -12.93 7.24 18.33
CA LEU A 37 -14.14 7.58 17.60
C LEU A 37 -14.65 6.33 16.90
N GLN A 38 -15.93 6.06 17.03
CA GLN A 38 -16.64 5.03 16.30
C GLN A 38 -17.94 5.61 15.75
N ALA A 39 -18.23 5.40 14.46
CA ALA A 39 -19.47 5.85 13.85
C ALA A 39 -19.78 5.10 12.54
N MET A 40 -21.07 4.96 12.22
CA MET A 40 -21.55 4.46 10.92
C MET A 40 -21.81 5.61 9.94
N ASP A 41 -21.77 5.32 8.65
CA ASP A 41 -22.28 6.23 7.62
C ASP A 41 -23.82 6.26 7.62
N ASN A 42 -24.42 7.30 7.02
CA ASN A 42 -25.88 7.49 6.96
C ASN A 42 -26.68 6.35 6.27
N SER A 43 -26.02 5.38 5.61
CA SER A 43 -26.66 4.19 5.05
C SER A 43 -26.46 2.91 5.87
N HIS A 44 -25.65 2.96 6.94
CA HIS A 44 -25.23 1.82 7.76
C HIS A 44 -24.53 0.70 6.96
N VAL A 45 -23.87 1.05 5.85
CA VAL A 45 -23.10 0.14 4.97
C VAL A 45 -21.61 0.17 5.28
N ALA A 46 -21.12 1.29 5.85
CA ALA A 46 -19.75 1.47 6.28
C ALA A 46 -19.66 1.96 7.74
N LEU A 47 -18.64 1.49 8.46
CA LEU A 47 -18.28 1.94 9.80
C LEU A 47 -16.83 2.42 9.81
N VAL A 48 -16.55 3.50 10.53
CA VAL A 48 -15.19 3.96 10.83
C VAL A 48 -14.89 3.79 12.32
N SER A 49 -13.70 3.26 12.61
CA SER A 49 -13.09 3.21 13.93
C SER A 49 -11.73 3.90 13.86
N LEU A 50 -11.56 4.93 14.68
CA LEU A 50 -10.35 5.76 14.78
C LEU A 50 -9.86 5.70 16.22
N GLN A 51 -8.54 5.53 16.40
CA GLN A 51 -7.89 5.71 17.70
C GLN A 51 -6.64 6.57 17.53
N LEU A 52 -6.48 7.56 18.41
CA LEU A 52 -5.24 8.29 18.66
C LEU A 52 -4.79 7.97 20.08
N ARG A 53 -3.72 7.19 20.22
CA ARG A 53 -3.19 6.75 21.52
C ARG A 53 -2.64 7.93 22.31
N SER A 54 -2.79 7.93 23.64
CA SER A 54 -2.29 9.00 24.53
C SER A 54 -0.78 9.23 24.40
N SER A 55 -0.01 8.19 24.04
CA SER A 55 1.42 8.26 23.68
C SER A 55 1.73 9.10 22.43
N GLY A 56 0.73 9.44 21.60
CA GLY A 56 0.86 10.27 20.41
C GLY A 56 0.81 11.78 20.65
N PHE A 57 0.53 12.19 21.89
CA PHE A 57 0.43 13.58 22.31
C PHE A 57 1.66 13.95 23.14
N THR A 58 2.13 15.19 23.04
CA THR A 58 3.26 15.69 23.86
C THR A 58 2.83 15.99 25.30
N GLN A 59 1.54 16.19 25.51
CA GLN A 59 0.88 16.25 26.81
C GLN A 59 -0.53 15.69 26.63
N TYR A 60 -0.90 14.70 27.44
CA TYR A 60 -2.25 14.13 27.46
C TYR A 60 -2.72 14.02 28.90
N ARG A 61 -3.96 14.43 29.15
CA ARG A 61 -4.64 14.32 30.44
C ARG A 61 -6.14 14.20 30.24
N CYS A 62 -6.74 13.14 30.77
CA CYS A 62 -8.18 12.97 30.85
C CYS A 62 -8.51 12.49 32.27
N ASP A 63 -8.96 13.39 33.16
CA ASP A 63 -9.18 13.05 34.58
C ASP A 63 -10.36 12.08 34.81
N ARG A 64 -11.25 11.98 33.81
CA ARG A 64 -12.43 11.13 33.73
C ARG A 64 -12.68 10.81 32.27
N THR A 65 -13.30 9.67 31.98
CA THR A 65 -13.84 9.36 30.66
C THR A 65 -14.85 10.44 30.25
N MET A 66 -14.69 11.04 29.07
CA MET A 66 -15.64 12.03 28.56
C MET A 66 -15.81 11.94 27.04
N THR A 67 -17.00 12.32 26.58
CA THR A 67 -17.39 12.24 25.17
C THR A 67 -17.51 13.64 24.59
N LEU A 68 -16.73 13.95 23.56
CA LEU A 68 -16.74 15.24 22.89
C LEU A 68 -17.57 15.14 21.60
N GLY A 69 -18.85 15.52 21.66
CA GLY A 69 -19.73 15.54 20.50
C GLY A 69 -19.43 16.72 19.57
N ILE A 70 -19.01 16.43 18.34
CA ILE A 70 -18.34 17.37 17.43
C ILE A 70 -18.90 17.26 16.00
N ASN A 71 -19.34 18.40 15.46
CA ASN A 71 -19.56 18.56 14.01
C ASN A 71 -18.22 18.62 13.27
N ILE A 72 -17.86 17.55 12.55
CA ILE A 72 -16.59 17.42 11.80
C ILE A 72 -16.43 18.58 10.81
N GLY A 73 -17.50 18.96 10.11
CA GLY A 73 -17.46 20.04 9.13
C GLY A 73 -17.13 21.42 9.71
N SER A 74 -17.38 21.64 11.00
CA SER A 74 -17.06 22.89 11.71
C SER A 74 -15.69 22.82 12.38
N PHE A 75 -15.36 21.68 13.00
CA PHE A 75 -14.03 21.44 13.55
C PHE A 75 -12.94 21.51 12.47
N GLN A 76 -13.20 20.96 11.27
CA GLN A 76 -12.26 21.05 10.16
C GLN A 76 -12.03 22.50 9.68
N LYS A 77 -13.04 23.39 9.76
CA LYS A 77 -12.86 24.82 9.44
C LYS A 77 -11.89 25.50 10.41
N ILE A 78 -11.99 25.19 11.71
CA ILE A 78 -11.13 25.73 12.76
C ILE A 78 -9.70 25.17 12.62
N VAL A 79 -9.54 23.85 12.49
CA VAL A 79 -8.22 23.21 12.35
C VAL A 79 -7.51 23.61 11.04
N ARG A 80 -8.25 24.05 10.01
CA ARG A 80 -7.68 24.69 8.80
C ARG A 80 -7.05 26.08 9.04
N CYS A 81 -7.30 26.75 10.17
CA CYS A 81 -6.67 28.04 10.51
C CYS A 81 -5.24 27.91 11.09
N ALA A 82 -4.80 26.69 11.37
CA ALA A 82 -3.42 26.36 11.72
C ALA A 82 -2.56 26.10 10.47
N SER A 83 -1.24 26.20 10.60
CA SER A 83 -0.24 25.58 9.72
C SER A 83 -0.19 24.06 9.95
N ASN A 84 0.61 23.31 9.18
CA ASN A 84 0.78 21.86 9.45
C ASN A 84 1.83 21.60 10.55
N ASP A 85 2.79 22.51 10.70
CA ASP A 85 3.83 22.50 11.75
C ASP A 85 3.40 23.21 13.04
N ASP A 86 2.21 23.81 13.11
CA ASP A 86 1.74 24.47 14.34
C ASP A 86 1.45 23.39 15.40
N ILE A 87 1.81 23.66 16.64
CA ILE A 87 1.42 22.87 17.80
C ILE A 87 -0.08 23.10 18.06
N LEU A 88 -0.81 22.05 18.46
CA LEU A 88 -2.26 22.09 18.64
C LEU A 88 -2.64 21.56 20.02
N THR A 89 -3.40 22.32 20.81
CA THR A 89 -3.91 21.90 22.11
C THR A 89 -5.45 21.92 22.11
N LEU A 90 -6.07 20.79 22.44
CA LEU A 90 -7.51 20.67 22.72
C LEU A 90 -7.73 20.72 24.24
N ARG A 91 -8.76 21.45 24.70
CA ARG A 91 -9.12 21.56 26.12
C ARG A 91 -10.64 21.57 26.33
N ALA A 92 -11.12 20.76 27.28
CA ALA A 92 -12.51 20.76 27.75
C ALA A 92 -12.57 20.65 29.28
N GLN A 93 -13.58 21.26 29.88
CA GLN A 93 -13.92 21.07 31.30
C GLN A 93 -15.06 20.06 31.43
N ASP A 94 -15.21 19.46 32.60
CA ASP A 94 -16.08 18.28 32.78
C ASP A 94 -17.58 18.56 32.60
N ASP A 95 -18.01 19.81 32.76
CA ASP A 95 -19.39 20.29 32.58
C ASP A 95 -19.49 21.39 31.50
N ALA A 96 -18.66 21.37 30.45
CA ALA A 96 -18.60 22.44 29.45
C ALA A 96 -19.23 22.09 28.09
N ASP A 97 -20.16 22.94 27.62
CA ASP A 97 -20.70 22.93 26.25
C ASP A 97 -19.64 23.29 25.16
N LEU A 98 -18.38 23.48 25.53
CA LEU A 98 -17.38 24.26 24.78
C LEU A 98 -16.02 23.55 24.72
N LEU A 99 -15.58 23.25 23.51
CA LEU A 99 -14.22 22.78 23.22
C LEU A 99 -13.34 23.97 22.86
N ASN A 100 -12.24 24.14 23.60
CA ASN A 100 -11.21 25.13 23.29
C ASN A 100 -10.11 24.49 22.44
N VAL A 101 -9.74 25.18 21.37
CA VAL A 101 -8.78 24.74 20.34
C VAL A 101 -7.71 25.82 20.19
N ILE A 102 -6.51 25.53 20.65
CA ILE A 102 -5.38 26.47 20.70
C ILE A 102 -4.32 26.04 19.69
N PHE A 103 -3.80 26.98 18.89
CA PHE A 103 -2.66 26.78 18.00
C PHE A 103 -1.47 27.65 18.43
N GLU A 104 -0.28 27.07 18.44
CA GLU A 104 0.98 27.71 18.82
C GLU A 104 1.98 27.58 17.64
N THR A 105 2.35 28.70 17.01
CA THR A 105 3.36 28.74 15.94
C THR A 105 4.73 29.18 16.51
N GLU A 106 5.61 28.24 16.86
CA GLU A 106 6.94 28.51 17.43
C GLU A 106 7.76 29.54 16.63
N LYS A 107 7.68 29.47 15.30
CA LYS A 107 8.47 30.30 14.36
C LYS A 107 8.10 31.79 14.39
N THR A 108 6.95 32.16 14.95
CA THR A 108 6.41 33.54 14.91
C THR A 108 5.82 34.01 16.24
N ASP A 109 5.98 33.23 17.32
CA ASP A 109 5.36 33.47 18.63
C ASP A 109 3.84 33.77 18.54
N ARG A 110 3.16 33.09 17.61
CA ARG A 110 1.73 33.29 17.36
C ARG A 110 0.94 32.28 18.17
N LEU A 111 0.18 32.79 19.14
CA LEU A 111 -0.95 32.09 19.75
C LEU A 111 -2.24 32.41 18.97
N ALA A 112 -3.06 31.40 18.71
CA ALA A 112 -4.42 31.58 18.20
C ALA A 112 -5.36 30.64 18.96
N GLU A 113 -6.40 31.20 19.58
CA GLU A 113 -7.36 30.47 20.41
C GLU A 113 -8.75 30.55 19.78
N TYR A 114 -9.42 29.41 19.67
CA TYR A 114 -10.74 29.26 19.09
C TYR A 114 -11.62 28.44 20.03
N GLU A 115 -12.84 28.90 20.24
CA GLU A 115 -13.87 28.19 21.01
C GLU A 115 -14.91 27.64 20.03
N MET A 116 -15.34 26.39 20.21
CA MET A 116 -16.47 25.83 19.48
C MET A 116 -17.45 25.12 20.41
N LYS A 117 -18.73 25.23 20.08
CA LYS A 117 -19.77 24.48 20.77
C LYS A 117 -19.68 22.99 20.44
N MET A 118 -19.76 22.19 21.48
CA MET A 118 -20.05 20.76 21.37
C MET A 118 -21.58 20.56 21.29
N MET A 119 -21.99 19.31 21.10
CA MET A 119 -23.39 18.93 20.94
C MET A 119 -23.62 17.55 21.54
N ASP A 120 -24.77 17.33 22.17
CA ASP A 120 -25.16 16.00 22.63
C ASP A 120 -25.47 15.10 21.43
N ILE A 121 -24.82 13.94 21.35
CA ILE A 121 -25.04 12.91 20.34
C ILE A 121 -25.19 11.58 21.07
N ASP A 122 -26.31 10.88 20.83
CA ASP A 122 -26.58 9.56 21.42
C ASP A 122 -25.47 8.56 21.04
N ILE A 123 -24.92 7.87 22.05
CA ILE A 123 -23.70 7.05 21.87
C ILE A 123 -24.06 5.64 21.37
N GLU A 124 -24.16 5.47 20.05
CA GLU A 124 -24.28 4.17 19.38
C GLU A 124 -23.01 3.31 19.56
N HIS A 125 -22.90 2.62 20.70
CA HIS A 125 -21.83 1.67 20.98
C HIS A 125 -21.98 0.42 20.10
N LEU A 126 -21.05 0.20 19.17
CA LEU A 126 -21.06 -0.95 18.28
C LEU A 126 -19.91 -1.91 18.64
N GLY A 127 -20.27 -3.07 19.21
CA GLY A 127 -19.30 -4.12 19.46
C GLY A 127 -18.73 -4.67 18.15
N ILE A 128 -17.48 -4.33 17.83
CA ILE A 128 -16.74 -4.97 16.74
C ILE A 128 -16.25 -6.32 17.27
N PRO A 129 -16.67 -7.46 16.69
CA PRO A 129 -16.21 -8.77 17.13
C PRO A 129 -14.78 -9.04 16.66
N ASP A 130 -13.99 -9.71 17.49
CA ASP A 130 -12.74 -10.35 17.04
C ASP A 130 -13.10 -11.38 15.96
N THR A 131 -12.51 -11.20 14.78
CA THR A 131 -12.93 -11.87 13.54
C THR A 131 -11.71 -12.45 12.83
N ASP A 132 -11.74 -13.75 12.53
CA ASP A 132 -10.74 -14.40 11.68
C ASP A 132 -10.98 -14.05 10.20
N TYR A 133 -9.90 -13.78 9.47
CA TYR A 133 -9.95 -13.40 8.05
C TYR A 133 -9.24 -14.43 7.15
N ASP A 134 -9.93 -14.84 6.09
CA ASP A 134 -9.46 -15.77 5.05
C ASP A 134 -8.21 -15.24 4.31
N ALA A 135 -8.12 -13.91 4.15
CA ALA A 135 -7.06 -13.23 3.43
C ALA A 135 -6.65 -11.91 4.14
N GLU A 136 -5.35 -11.68 4.24
CA GLU A 136 -4.75 -10.41 4.67
C GLU A 136 -3.76 -9.93 3.60
N ILE A 137 -3.96 -8.71 3.10
CA ILE A 137 -3.17 -8.12 2.01
C ILE A 137 -2.64 -6.78 2.47
N SER A 138 -1.32 -6.66 2.72
CA SER A 138 -0.69 -5.37 2.99
C SER A 138 0.00 -4.84 1.73
N LEU A 139 -0.33 -3.62 1.33
CA LEU A 139 0.17 -2.95 0.14
C LEU A 139 0.46 -1.46 0.40
N PRO A 140 1.21 -0.76 -0.48
CA PRO A 140 1.46 0.67 -0.33
C PRO A 140 0.15 1.46 -0.44
N SER A 141 -0.10 2.37 0.50
CA SER A 141 -1.36 3.14 0.56
C SER A 141 -1.56 4.03 -0.67
N SER A 142 -0.46 4.55 -1.22
CA SER A 142 -0.41 5.32 -2.46
C SER A 142 -0.86 4.53 -3.69
N GLU A 143 -0.48 3.25 -3.80
CA GLU A 143 -0.86 2.39 -4.93
C GLU A 143 -2.31 1.88 -4.76
N PHE A 144 -2.77 1.60 -3.52
CA PHE A 144 -4.20 1.33 -3.28
C PHE A 144 -5.08 2.53 -3.68
N ASN A 145 -4.69 3.74 -3.27
CA ASN A 145 -5.37 4.99 -3.64
C ASN A 145 -5.42 5.19 -5.15
N ARG A 146 -4.29 4.94 -5.83
CA ARG A 146 -4.21 4.94 -7.28
C ARG A 146 -5.18 3.94 -7.91
N ILE A 147 -5.15 2.67 -7.52
CA ILE A 147 -6.00 1.61 -8.10
C ILE A 147 -7.48 1.96 -7.94
N ILE A 148 -7.90 2.40 -6.75
CA ILE A 148 -9.29 2.78 -6.49
C ILE A 148 -9.72 4.01 -7.29
N ARG A 149 -8.84 5.01 -7.46
CA ARG A 149 -9.13 6.17 -8.33
C ARG A 149 -9.21 5.75 -9.81
N ASP A 150 -8.23 4.98 -10.29
CA ASP A 150 -8.11 4.64 -11.71
C ASP A 150 -9.22 3.66 -12.16
N LEU A 151 -9.74 2.80 -11.26
CA LEU A 151 -10.90 1.94 -11.51
C LEU A 151 -12.26 2.66 -11.35
N LYS A 152 -12.33 3.78 -10.62
CA LYS A 152 -13.57 4.56 -10.41
C LYS A 152 -14.08 5.20 -11.69
N GLU A 153 -13.19 5.50 -12.63
CA GLU A 153 -13.54 5.99 -13.97
C GLU A 153 -14.08 4.86 -14.88
N MET A 154 -14.03 3.59 -14.44
CA MET A 154 -14.53 2.43 -15.21
C MET A 154 -15.94 1.99 -14.76
N GLY A 155 -16.27 2.06 -13.47
CA GLY A 155 -17.57 1.65 -12.94
C GLY A 155 -17.75 1.83 -11.43
N GLU A 156 -18.98 1.71 -10.93
CA GLU A 156 -19.34 1.98 -9.53
C GLU A 156 -18.99 0.84 -8.54
N SER A 157 -18.60 -0.32 -9.07
CA SER A 157 -18.29 -1.53 -8.30
C SER A 157 -16.86 -1.96 -8.59
N VAL A 158 -16.15 -2.42 -7.55
CA VAL A 158 -14.87 -3.13 -7.71
C VAL A 158 -14.94 -4.50 -7.03
N ARG A 159 -14.66 -5.54 -7.81
CA ARG A 159 -14.44 -6.90 -7.36
C ARG A 159 -12.99 -7.03 -6.93
N ILE A 160 -12.76 -7.46 -5.69
CA ILE A 160 -11.45 -7.72 -5.10
C ILE A 160 -11.30 -9.22 -4.90
N GLU A 161 -10.29 -9.80 -5.54
CA GLU A 161 -10.07 -11.24 -5.61
C GLU A 161 -8.69 -11.58 -5.04
N ALA A 162 -8.66 -12.26 -3.89
CA ALA A 162 -7.47 -12.68 -3.19
C ALA A 162 -7.13 -14.13 -3.54
N THR A 163 -5.95 -14.35 -4.15
CA THR A 163 -5.54 -15.67 -4.66
C THR A 163 -4.06 -15.96 -4.39
N LYS A 164 -3.63 -17.21 -4.61
CA LYS A 164 -2.21 -17.61 -4.49
C LYS A 164 -1.29 -16.93 -5.51
N GLU A 165 -1.82 -16.35 -6.59
CA GLU A 165 -1.03 -15.61 -7.58
C GLU A 165 -0.82 -14.13 -7.22
N GLY A 166 -1.73 -13.57 -6.41
CA GLY A 166 -1.82 -12.15 -6.13
C GLY A 166 -3.22 -11.72 -5.71
N VAL A 167 -3.35 -10.42 -5.41
CA VAL A 167 -4.65 -9.73 -5.33
C VAL A 167 -4.97 -9.11 -6.69
N LYS A 168 -6.21 -9.29 -7.15
CA LYS A 168 -6.75 -8.65 -8.36
C LYS A 168 -7.89 -7.71 -7.97
N PHE A 169 -7.83 -6.49 -8.47
CA PHE A 169 -8.91 -5.50 -8.41
C PHE A 169 -9.48 -5.38 -9.82
N SER A 170 -10.79 -5.47 -10.00
CA SER A 170 -11.43 -5.28 -11.31
C SER A 170 -12.78 -4.58 -11.22
N ALA A 171 -13.03 -3.69 -12.17
CA ALA A 171 -14.28 -2.94 -12.33
C ALA A 171 -14.83 -3.14 -13.75
N ASP A 172 -16.15 -3.06 -13.86
CA ASP A 172 -16.94 -3.33 -15.07
C ASP A 172 -18.03 -2.24 -15.16
N GLY A 173 -18.25 -1.70 -16.35
CA GLY A 173 -19.17 -0.58 -16.57
C GLY A 173 -19.17 -0.08 -18.02
N ASP A 174 -19.95 0.96 -18.28
CA ASP A 174 -20.36 1.37 -19.63
C ASP A 174 -19.21 1.70 -20.60
N ILE A 175 -18.07 2.17 -20.07
CA ILE A 175 -16.87 2.53 -20.85
C ILE A 175 -16.03 1.28 -21.18
N GLY A 176 -16.13 0.22 -20.39
CA GLY A 176 -15.38 -1.02 -20.56
C GLY A 176 -14.98 -1.66 -19.23
N LYS A 177 -14.02 -2.59 -19.30
CA LYS A 177 -13.57 -3.38 -18.14
C LYS A 177 -12.13 -3.04 -17.78
N GLY A 178 -11.91 -2.66 -16.52
CA GLY A 178 -10.58 -2.39 -15.96
C GLY A 178 -10.15 -3.50 -15.00
N SER A 179 -8.86 -3.88 -15.00
CA SER A 179 -8.31 -4.76 -13.98
C SER A 179 -6.84 -4.49 -13.68
N VAL A 180 -6.47 -4.55 -12.40
CA VAL A 180 -5.10 -4.43 -11.90
C VAL A 180 -4.81 -5.63 -11.02
N MET A 181 -3.68 -6.31 -11.24
CA MET A 181 -3.23 -7.43 -10.43
C MET A 181 -1.90 -7.09 -9.75
N LEU A 182 -1.87 -7.14 -8.43
CA LEU A 182 -0.64 -7.05 -7.63
C LEU A 182 -0.25 -8.44 -7.17
N LYS A 183 0.91 -8.91 -7.63
CA LYS A 183 1.49 -10.19 -7.20
C LYS A 183 2.18 -10.03 -5.85
N HIS A 184 2.31 -11.11 -5.10
CA HIS A 184 3.10 -11.13 -3.86
C HIS A 184 4.57 -10.77 -4.17
N THR A 185 5.09 -9.71 -3.56
CA THR A 185 6.47 -9.22 -3.76
C THR A 185 7.28 -9.13 -2.47
N ALA A 186 6.66 -9.34 -1.30
CA ALA A 186 7.40 -9.54 -0.05
C ALA A 186 8.41 -10.70 -0.20
N ALA A 187 9.60 -10.53 0.40
CA ALA A 187 10.81 -11.14 -0.14
C ALA A 187 10.97 -12.64 0.16
N THR A 188 10.46 -13.50 -0.74
CA THR A 188 10.77 -14.96 -0.78
C THR A 188 12.26 -15.26 -1.09
N LYS A 189 13.09 -14.22 -1.27
CA LYS A 189 14.51 -14.29 -1.68
C LYS A 189 15.50 -14.65 -0.55
N LYS A 190 15.08 -15.45 0.43
CA LYS A 190 15.95 -16.07 1.45
C LYS A 190 15.97 -17.61 1.41
N ALA A 191 15.17 -18.25 0.56
CA ALA A 191 15.01 -19.71 0.53
C ALA A 191 15.55 -20.38 -0.76
N ASN A 192 16.27 -19.67 -1.63
CA ASN A 192 16.69 -20.21 -2.93
C ASN A 192 17.99 -19.59 -3.47
N LYS A 193 19.02 -19.49 -2.63
CA LYS A 193 20.38 -19.06 -3.06
C LYS A 193 21.55 -19.66 -2.29
N ASP A 194 21.32 -20.22 -1.11
CA ASP A 194 22.40 -20.68 -0.22
C ASP A 194 22.71 -22.20 -0.31
N GLU A 195 21.88 -23.01 -0.98
CA GLU A 195 22.15 -24.45 -1.27
C GLU A 195 23.35 -24.72 -2.21
N LYS A 196 24.16 -23.72 -2.56
CA LYS A 196 25.36 -23.90 -3.39
C LYS A 196 26.65 -23.28 -2.85
N LYS A 197 26.73 -22.91 -1.56
CA LYS A 197 27.98 -22.47 -0.91
C LYS A 197 28.10 -22.83 0.58
N SER A 198 28.26 -24.12 0.90
CA SER A 198 28.58 -24.55 2.27
C SER A 198 29.32 -25.90 2.39
N ILE A 199 30.27 -26.21 1.49
CA ILE A 199 31.26 -27.31 1.71
C ILE A 199 32.68 -26.86 1.30
N ILE A 200 33.31 -26.09 2.19
CA ILE A 200 34.77 -25.95 2.41
C ILE A 200 34.82 -25.62 3.93
N ILE A 201 35.09 -26.57 4.84
CA ILE A 201 36.39 -27.18 5.21
C ILE A 201 37.30 -26.18 5.96
N ASN A 202 38.10 -26.69 6.91
CA ASN A 202 38.87 -26.03 8.00
C ASN A 202 38.06 -25.95 9.32
N ASP A 203 38.52 -26.45 10.49
CA ASP A 203 39.78 -27.14 10.90
C ASP A 203 39.43 -28.31 11.86
N GLU A 204 40.10 -29.47 11.82
CA GLU A 204 41.21 -29.92 12.72
C GLU A 204 40.96 -29.75 14.25
N ASP A 205 40.67 -30.86 14.95
CA ASP A 205 41.35 -31.36 16.19
C ASP A 205 40.45 -32.34 17.04
N GLU A 206 41.09 -33.31 17.71
CA GLU A 206 40.57 -34.32 18.69
C GLU A 206 39.52 -35.34 18.13
N ASP A 207 39.77 -36.66 18.04
CA ASP A 207 40.04 -37.71 19.06
C ASP A 207 38.80 -38.00 19.95
N GLU A 208 38.33 -39.23 20.27
CA GLU A 208 38.72 -40.65 20.04
C GLU A 208 37.45 -41.53 20.23
N GLU A 209 37.42 -42.81 19.77
CA GLU A 209 36.41 -43.89 20.11
C GLU A 209 34.91 -43.61 19.71
N ASP A 210 34.07 -44.51 19.15
CA ASP A 210 34.04 -45.97 18.89
C ASP A 210 33.32 -46.28 17.54
N GLU A 211 33.94 -46.96 16.55
CA GLU A 211 33.24 -47.69 15.45
C GLU A 211 34.07 -48.91 14.95
N GLU A 212 34.61 -49.73 15.86
CA GLU A 212 35.12 -51.08 15.52
C GLU A 212 33.95 -52.10 15.51
N GLU A 213 33.28 -52.32 14.36
CA GLU A 213 32.59 -53.61 14.09
C GLU A 213 32.26 -53.84 12.59
N GLU A 214 31.93 -52.81 11.79
CA GLU A 214 31.49 -52.99 10.39
C GLU A 214 32.63 -53.06 9.33
N ARG A 215 33.79 -53.67 9.64
CA ARG A 215 34.94 -53.77 8.70
C ARG A 215 35.65 -55.12 8.60
N GLU A 216 34.99 -56.23 8.94
CA GLU A 216 35.53 -57.58 8.68
C GLU A 216 34.82 -58.35 7.54
N GLU A 217 33.68 -57.88 7.00
CA GLU A 217 32.90 -58.65 6.01
C GLU A 217 33.24 -58.42 4.51
N GLU A 218 33.99 -57.36 4.13
CA GLU A 218 34.30 -57.10 2.70
C GLU A 218 35.62 -57.74 2.19
N GLU A 219 36.54 -58.19 3.06
CA GLU A 219 37.86 -58.70 2.60
C GLU A 219 37.87 -60.17 2.11
N GLU A 220 36.84 -60.99 2.38
CA GLU A 220 36.79 -62.38 1.87
C GLU A 220 36.32 -62.51 0.40
N GLU A 221 35.67 -61.49 -0.17
CA GLU A 221 35.04 -61.56 -1.52
C GLU A 221 36.04 -61.51 -2.70
N GLU A 222 37.29 -61.07 -2.51
CA GLU A 222 38.29 -60.90 -3.58
C GLU A 222 39.10 -62.17 -3.89
N GLU A 223 39.48 -62.97 -2.87
CA GLU A 223 40.37 -64.14 -3.02
C GLU A 223 39.77 -65.23 -3.95
N VAL A 224 38.46 -65.47 -3.86
CA VAL A 224 37.78 -66.56 -4.57
C VAL A 224 37.81 -66.37 -6.10
N LYS A 225 37.84 -65.13 -6.58
CA LYS A 225 37.69 -64.78 -8.01
C LYS A 225 38.95 -65.06 -8.85
N LYS A 226 40.14 -65.23 -8.22
CA LYS A 226 41.41 -65.52 -8.93
C LYS A 226 41.53 -66.94 -9.53
N SER A 227 40.65 -67.88 -9.18
CA SER A 227 40.86 -69.31 -9.45
C SER A 227 39.97 -69.97 -10.52
N LYS A 228 39.24 -69.22 -11.38
CA LYS A 228 38.26 -69.88 -12.30
C LYS A 228 37.96 -69.29 -13.69
N LYS A 229 38.94 -68.72 -14.42
CA LYS A 229 38.81 -68.62 -15.90
C LYS A 229 40.08 -68.84 -16.74
N LYS A 230 40.66 -70.03 -16.61
CA LYS A 230 41.63 -70.58 -17.58
C LYS A 230 40.91 -71.24 -18.77
N SER A 231 40.26 -70.46 -19.63
CA SER A 231 39.73 -70.97 -20.92
C SER A 231 39.23 -69.86 -21.88
N LYS A 232 39.86 -69.81 -23.06
CA LYS A 232 39.30 -69.48 -24.40
C LYS A 232 38.83 -68.03 -24.67
N GLU A 233 39.20 -67.37 -25.79
CA GLU A 233 39.06 -67.76 -27.24
C GLU A 233 37.54 -67.85 -27.59
N ASP A 234 36.93 -67.12 -28.54
CA ASP A 234 37.31 -66.73 -29.91
C ASP A 234 36.36 -65.62 -30.47
N ASN A 235 36.70 -65.06 -31.65
CA ASN A 235 35.82 -64.43 -32.67
C ASN A 235 35.14 -63.07 -32.37
N GLU A 236 35.21 -62.05 -33.25
CA GLU A 236 34.69 -61.90 -34.65
C GLU A 236 33.16 -61.72 -34.72
N ASP A 237 32.53 -60.94 -35.63
CA ASP A 237 32.93 -59.85 -36.56
C ASP A 237 31.61 -59.26 -37.17
N ARG A 238 31.63 -58.06 -37.79
CA ARG A 238 30.53 -57.38 -38.54
C ARG A 238 29.28 -56.98 -37.73
N GLY A 239 28.41 -56.07 -38.21
CA GLY A 239 28.51 -55.16 -39.37
C GLY A 239 27.13 -54.69 -39.91
N GLU A 240 27.12 -53.54 -40.62
CA GLU A 240 26.08 -53.02 -41.54
C GLU A 240 24.64 -52.79 -40.98
N ASN A 241 24.03 -51.59 -40.99
CA ASN A 241 23.66 -50.63 -42.06
C ASN A 241 22.26 -50.87 -42.68
N GLU A 242 21.69 -49.82 -43.30
CA GLU A 242 20.36 -49.71 -43.94
C GLU A 242 19.11 -49.65 -43.00
N GLY A 243 18.00 -48.98 -43.39
CA GLY A 243 17.87 -48.04 -44.52
C GLY A 243 16.43 -47.61 -44.90
N GLY A 244 16.16 -46.29 -44.86
CA GLY A 244 15.05 -45.62 -45.58
C GLY A 244 13.62 -45.84 -45.03
N LYS A 245 12.55 -45.32 -45.68
CA LYS A 245 12.43 -44.31 -46.75
C LYS A 245 10.94 -43.87 -46.90
N LYS A 246 10.69 -42.81 -47.70
CA LYS A 246 9.39 -42.41 -48.33
C LYS A 246 8.29 -41.79 -47.43
N GLN A 247 7.37 -40.95 -47.93
CA GLN A 247 7.40 -39.94 -49.03
C GLN A 247 6.10 -39.10 -49.07
N ALA A 248 6.17 -37.83 -49.53
CA ALA A 248 5.14 -37.12 -50.35
C ALA A 248 3.70 -36.91 -49.75
N ASP A 249 2.83 -35.96 -50.16
CA ASP A 249 2.69 -34.95 -51.25
C ASP A 249 1.54 -33.97 -50.81
N LYS A 250 1.22 -32.77 -51.35
CA LYS A 250 1.84 -31.75 -52.23
C LYS A 250 0.95 -30.47 -52.26
N LYS A 251 1.54 -29.25 -52.32
CA LYS A 251 0.99 -28.01 -52.99
C LYS A 251 -0.31 -27.36 -52.40
N GLU A 252 -0.73 -26.11 -52.69
CA GLU A 252 -0.15 -24.85 -53.25
C GLU A 252 -1.04 -23.64 -52.80
N VAL A 253 -0.52 -22.54 -52.23
CA VAL A 253 -0.02 -21.26 -52.82
C VAL A 253 -1.05 -20.10 -53.01
N LYS A 254 -0.84 -19.03 -52.21
CA LYS A 254 -1.00 -17.56 -52.43
C LYS A 254 -2.17 -16.98 -53.26
N LYS A 255 -2.80 -15.89 -52.75
CA LYS A 255 -2.52 -14.49 -53.20
C LYS A 255 -3.24 -13.35 -52.43
N GLU A 256 -2.59 -12.19 -52.43
CA GLU A 256 -3.08 -10.79 -52.20
C GLU A 256 -3.43 -10.15 -53.60
N PRO A 257 -3.86 -8.86 -53.78
CA PRO A 257 -3.80 -7.70 -52.86
C PRO A 257 -4.93 -6.60 -52.96
N ASP A 258 -4.74 -5.49 -52.22
CA ASP A 258 -5.20 -4.06 -52.39
C ASP A 258 -6.73 -3.76 -52.64
N SER A 259 -7.28 -2.53 -52.54
CA SER A 259 -6.76 -1.14 -52.44
C SER A 259 -7.75 -0.13 -51.76
N ASP A 260 -7.26 1.12 -51.56
CA ASP A 260 -7.97 2.43 -51.59
C ASP A 260 -8.53 3.17 -50.34
N GLU A 261 -8.30 4.49 -50.39
CA GLU A 261 -8.72 5.64 -49.53
C GLU A 261 -9.92 6.38 -50.22
N PRO A 262 -10.58 7.48 -49.72
CA PRO A 262 -9.95 8.72 -49.19
C PRO A 262 -10.72 9.59 -48.14
N ASP A 263 -10.07 10.69 -47.75
CA ASP A 263 -10.53 12.01 -47.24
C ASP A 263 -12.02 12.30 -46.90
N TYR A 264 -12.24 13.02 -45.78
CA TYR A 264 -13.20 14.14 -45.74
C TYR A 264 -12.97 15.16 -44.59
N GLU A 265 -12.76 16.43 -44.95
CA GLU A 265 -12.93 17.68 -44.17
C GLU A 265 -13.08 18.83 -45.21
N PRO A 266 -13.57 20.05 -44.89
CA PRO A 266 -14.13 20.58 -43.63
C PRO A 266 -15.53 21.23 -43.83
N GLU A 267 -16.07 21.92 -42.82
CA GLU A 267 -16.88 23.14 -43.08
C GLU A 267 -16.87 24.14 -41.90
N VAL A 268 -17.26 25.41 -42.15
CA VAL A 268 -17.11 26.54 -41.22
C VAL A 268 -18.33 27.46 -41.21
N THR A 269 -18.96 27.64 -40.05
CA THR A 269 -19.82 28.80 -39.69
C THR A 269 -19.50 29.17 -38.24
N GLN A 270 -18.99 30.36 -37.87
CA GLN A 270 -19.42 31.77 -38.06
C GLN A 270 -20.48 32.28 -37.05
N LYS A 271 -19.99 33.13 -36.13
CA LYS A 271 -20.57 34.37 -35.56
C LYS A 271 -21.98 34.36 -34.94
N SER A 272 -22.02 34.58 -33.63
CA SER A 272 -22.44 35.88 -33.04
C SER A 272 -21.64 36.06 -31.72
N ASP A 273 -20.86 37.10 -31.46
CA ASP A 273 -21.00 38.57 -31.56
C ASP A 273 -21.42 39.21 -30.21
N GLU A 274 -20.53 40.07 -29.70
CA GLU A 274 -20.74 41.31 -28.91
C GLU A 274 -21.31 41.23 -27.45
N ASP A 275 -20.71 41.87 -26.43
CA ASP A 275 -19.30 42.34 -26.30
C ASP A 275 -18.74 42.13 -24.85
N GLU A 276 -18.33 43.04 -23.95
CA GLU A 276 -18.21 44.52 -23.86
C GLU A 276 -17.04 44.88 -22.87
N GLU A 277 -17.04 46.06 -22.23
CA GLU A 277 -15.88 46.64 -21.52
C GLU A 277 -15.75 46.28 -20.01
N GLY A 278 -14.57 46.39 -19.37
CA GLY A 278 -13.25 46.67 -19.93
C GLY A 278 -12.21 47.26 -18.94
N ASP A 279 -11.44 48.20 -19.48
CA ASP A 279 -10.38 49.05 -18.92
C ASP A 279 -9.00 48.47 -18.48
N LEU A 280 -7.99 49.28 -18.79
CA LEU A 280 -6.53 49.13 -18.59
C LEU A 280 -6.12 50.21 -17.52
N PRO A 281 -4.84 50.39 -17.06
CA PRO A 281 -3.61 50.17 -17.82
C PRO A 281 -2.28 49.80 -17.08
N LYS A 282 -1.45 49.03 -17.81
CA LYS A 282 -0.01 49.25 -18.08
C LYS A 282 0.95 49.55 -16.90
N SER A 283 1.96 48.68 -16.76
CA SER A 283 3.34 49.15 -16.48
C SER A 283 4.36 48.44 -17.39
N LYS A 284 5.56 49.01 -17.57
CA LYS A 284 6.61 48.56 -18.51
C LYS A 284 7.97 48.41 -17.82
N LYS A 285 8.75 47.38 -18.17
CA LYS A 285 10.25 47.25 -18.19
C LYS A 285 10.66 45.77 -18.02
N ARG A 286 11.84 45.28 -18.44
CA ARG A 286 12.71 45.57 -19.61
C ARG A 286 13.68 44.36 -19.77
N LYS A 287 14.39 44.23 -20.90
CA LYS A 287 15.26 43.06 -21.20
C LYS A 287 16.65 43.09 -20.52
N LEU A 288 17.20 41.88 -20.39
CA LEU A 288 18.58 41.42 -20.14
C LEU A 288 19.74 42.41 -20.29
N GLU A 289 20.81 42.15 -19.52
CA GLU A 289 22.19 42.24 -20.03
C GLU A 289 23.09 41.11 -19.45
N LYS A 290 24.34 40.98 -19.94
CA LYS A 290 25.28 39.87 -19.61
C LYS A 290 26.56 40.38 -18.96
N GLY A 291 27.14 39.59 -18.04
CA GLY A 291 28.50 39.78 -17.51
C GLY A 291 29.34 38.50 -17.62
N LYS A 292 30.65 38.64 -17.87
CA LYS A 292 31.67 37.58 -17.82
C LYS A 292 32.77 38.00 -16.84
N LYS A 293 33.30 37.06 -16.06
CA LYS A 293 34.65 36.95 -15.43
C LYS A 293 34.62 35.78 -14.42
N GLU A 294 35.71 35.13 -14.03
CA GLU A 294 36.93 34.73 -14.76
C GLU A 294 37.49 33.46 -14.05
N LYS A 295 38.57 32.83 -14.54
CA LYS A 295 39.12 31.59 -13.93
C LYS A 295 40.34 31.85 -13.06
N GLU A 296 40.40 31.19 -11.90
CA GLU A 296 41.66 30.77 -11.27
C GLU A 296 41.66 29.26 -11.01
N LYS A 297 42.84 28.69 -10.73
CA LYS A 297 43.05 27.26 -10.42
C LYS A 297 43.87 27.13 -9.13
N ASN A 298 43.56 26.12 -8.32
CA ASN A 298 44.47 25.02 -7.91
C ASN A 298 43.88 24.26 -6.70
N GLY A 299 44.25 23.00 -6.52
CA GLY A 299 43.91 22.24 -5.29
C GLY A 299 43.51 20.78 -5.52
N ASP A 300 44.38 19.95 -6.08
CA ASP A 300 44.20 18.49 -6.05
C ASP A 300 44.32 17.97 -4.62
N VAL A 301 43.22 17.46 -4.05
CA VAL A 301 43.24 16.64 -2.84
C VAL A 301 42.43 15.37 -3.10
N LYS A 302 43.14 14.26 -3.32
CA LYS A 302 42.53 12.94 -3.30
C LYS A 302 42.02 12.64 -1.89
N LYS A 303 40.75 12.26 -1.77
CA LYS A 303 40.20 11.56 -0.60
C LYS A 303 39.26 10.46 -1.09
N ASP A 304 39.40 9.28 -0.49
CA ASP A 304 38.88 8.04 -1.08
C ASP A 304 37.37 7.98 -1.12
N LYS A 305 36.82 7.63 -2.29
CA LYS A 305 35.40 7.27 -2.43
C LYS A 305 35.16 5.89 -1.84
N LYS A 306 35.15 5.80 -0.50
CA LYS A 306 34.55 4.68 0.22
C LYS A 306 33.07 4.66 -0.15
N LYS A 307 32.68 3.78 -1.09
CA LYS A 307 31.28 3.61 -1.49
C LYS A 307 30.47 3.22 -0.25
N ALA A 308 29.69 4.15 0.27
CA ALA A 308 28.59 3.81 1.17
C ALA A 308 27.66 2.87 0.40
N LYS A 309 27.50 1.65 0.89
CA LYS A 309 26.55 0.68 0.36
C LYS A 309 25.19 1.15 0.83
N ALA A 310 24.34 1.63 -0.09
CA ALA A 310 22.98 2.02 0.28
C ALA A 310 22.26 0.79 0.84
N GLU A 311 21.65 0.95 2.02
CA GLU A 311 20.73 -0.02 2.60
C GLU A 311 19.41 0.06 1.82
N PRO A 312 18.76 -1.07 1.49
CA PRO A 312 17.65 -1.11 0.53
C PRO A 312 16.31 -0.67 1.15
N LYS A 313 16.24 0.55 1.68
CA LYS A 313 14.98 1.11 2.21
C LYS A 313 13.92 1.28 1.10
N ASP A 314 14.37 1.55 -0.12
CA ASP A 314 13.50 1.80 -1.27
C ASP A 314 12.77 0.53 -1.78
N GLU A 315 13.15 -0.70 -1.39
CA GLU A 315 12.48 -1.93 -1.87
C GLU A 315 11.28 -2.36 -1.00
N GLU A 316 11.29 -2.05 0.30
CA GLU A 316 10.21 -2.46 1.22
C GLU A 316 8.95 -1.59 1.07
N ASP A 317 9.10 -0.30 0.76
CA ASP A 317 8.00 0.66 0.56
C ASP A 317 7.08 0.33 -0.64
N PHE A 318 7.55 -0.47 -1.61
CA PHE A 318 6.73 -0.96 -2.74
C PHE A 318 6.30 -2.44 -2.59
N SER A 319 6.64 -3.09 -1.48
CA SER A 319 6.35 -4.51 -1.29
C SER A 319 4.86 -4.78 -1.00
N VAL A 320 4.35 -5.86 -1.59
CA VAL A 320 2.99 -6.38 -1.35
C VAL A 320 3.13 -7.74 -0.66
N SER A 321 2.64 -7.84 0.56
CA SER A 321 2.50 -9.12 1.28
C SER A 321 1.05 -9.59 1.21
N ILE A 322 0.89 -10.90 1.10
CA ILE A 322 -0.41 -11.57 1.05
C ILE A 322 -0.30 -12.81 1.94
N SER A 323 -1.09 -12.85 3.02
CA SER A 323 -1.40 -14.05 3.78
C SER A 323 -2.75 -14.58 3.29
N LEU A 324 -2.85 -15.89 3.04
CA LEU A 324 -4.03 -16.48 2.43
C LEU A 324 -4.30 -17.86 3.03
N GLN A 325 -5.38 -17.96 3.81
CA GLN A 325 -5.95 -19.22 4.27
C GLN A 325 -6.83 -19.82 3.17
N GLN A 326 -7.78 -19.02 2.67
CA GLN A 326 -8.71 -19.37 1.60
C GLN A 326 -8.80 -18.25 0.56
N SER A 327 -9.15 -18.58 -0.68
CA SER A 327 -9.40 -17.58 -1.72
C SER A 327 -10.71 -16.82 -1.45
N VAL A 328 -10.65 -15.49 -1.53
CA VAL A 328 -11.81 -14.60 -1.32
C VAL A 328 -12.09 -13.83 -2.60
N SER A 329 -13.36 -13.64 -2.94
CA SER A 329 -13.79 -12.91 -4.14
C SER A 329 -15.05 -12.10 -3.83
N LEU A 330 -14.90 -10.82 -3.48
CA LEU A 330 -16.01 -9.97 -3.04
C LEU A 330 -16.10 -8.67 -3.84
N THR A 331 -17.32 -8.23 -4.11
CA THR A 331 -17.62 -7.00 -4.83
C THR A 331 -17.98 -5.88 -3.85
N PHE A 332 -17.40 -4.69 -4.02
CA PHE A 332 -17.60 -3.54 -3.12
C PHE A 332 -17.99 -2.27 -3.88
N SER A 333 -18.65 -1.34 -3.18
CA SER A 333 -18.94 0.00 -3.70
C SER A 333 -17.67 0.86 -3.74
N ILE A 334 -17.23 1.23 -4.95
CA ILE A 334 -15.96 1.97 -5.13
C ILE A 334 -16.03 3.39 -4.52
N LYS A 335 -17.25 3.93 -4.34
CA LYS A 335 -17.50 5.22 -3.66
C LYS A 335 -16.95 5.23 -2.23
N TYR A 336 -17.14 4.15 -1.47
CA TYR A 336 -16.66 4.06 -0.09
C TYR A 336 -15.15 3.89 -0.03
N LEU A 337 -14.59 3.01 -0.87
CA LEU A 337 -13.14 2.86 -0.98
C LEU A 337 -12.46 4.18 -1.41
N SER A 338 -13.07 4.94 -2.33
CA SER A 338 -12.65 6.28 -2.75
C SER A 338 -12.75 7.35 -1.65
N ASN A 339 -13.43 7.06 -0.53
CA ASN A 339 -13.40 7.88 0.67
C ASN A 339 -12.35 7.36 1.66
N PHE A 340 -12.25 6.05 1.88
CA PHE A 340 -11.25 5.44 2.77
C PHE A 340 -9.81 5.77 2.33
N THR A 341 -9.55 5.88 1.03
CA THR A 341 -8.22 6.27 0.51
C THR A 341 -7.79 7.69 0.91
N LYS A 342 -8.67 8.52 1.48
CA LYS A 342 -8.29 9.82 2.09
C LYS A 342 -7.44 9.65 3.35
N ALA A 343 -7.41 8.47 3.97
CA ALA A 343 -6.46 8.12 5.04
C ALA A 343 -5.03 7.83 4.54
N SER A 344 -4.79 7.67 3.23
CA SER A 344 -3.44 7.31 2.71
C SER A 344 -2.27 8.19 3.19
N PRO A 345 -2.43 9.51 3.46
CA PRO A 345 -1.34 10.32 4.01
C PRO A 345 -1.01 10.07 5.49
N LEU A 346 -1.80 9.26 6.22
CA LEU A 346 -1.56 8.90 7.62
C LEU A 346 -0.57 7.72 7.76
N ALA A 347 -0.57 6.80 6.81
CA ALA A 347 0.23 5.57 6.85
C ALA A 347 0.79 5.25 5.45
N SER A 348 2.07 4.87 5.35
CA SER A 348 2.69 4.49 4.07
C SER A 348 2.13 3.19 3.47
N ARG A 349 1.53 2.35 4.32
CA ARG A 349 0.90 1.08 3.96
C ARG A 349 -0.57 1.09 4.36
N VAL A 350 -1.35 0.25 3.69
CA VAL A 350 -2.72 -0.12 4.05
C VAL A 350 -2.80 -1.64 4.08
N THR A 351 -3.57 -2.19 5.01
CA THR A 351 -3.86 -3.62 5.07
C THR A 351 -5.34 -3.85 4.83
N LEU A 352 -5.66 -4.78 3.92
CA LEU A 352 -7.01 -5.24 3.61
C LEU A 352 -7.19 -6.62 4.24
N HIS A 353 -8.14 -6.76 5.16
CA HIS A 353 -8.53 -8.05 5.73
C HIS A 353 -9.90 -8.45 5.17
N MET A 354 -10.00 -9.66 4.64
CA MET A 354 -11.16 -10.14 3.87
C MET A 354 -11.51 -11.57 4.26
N SER A 355 -12.80 -11.85 4.41
CA SER A 355 -13.40 -13.19 4.47
C SER A 355 -14.79 -13.11 3.85
N ASN A 356 -15.28 -14.22 3.30
CA ASN A 356 -16.52 -14.24 2.52
C ASN A 356 -17.79 -13.98 3.35
N GLU A 357 -17.72 -14.11 4.69
CA GLU A 357 -18.87 -14.00 5.60
C GLU A 357 -18.96 -12.65 6.35
N VAL A 358 -17.97 -11.76 6.20
CA VAL A 358 -17.80 -10.55 7.04
C VAL A 358 -17.42 -9.31 6.24
N PRO A 359 -17.65 -8.09 6.77
CA PRO A 359 -17.22 -6.84 6.12
C PRO A 359 -15.71 -6.79 5.85
N LEU A 360 -15.35 -6.20 4.71
CA LEU A 360 -13.96 -5.83 4.39
C LEU A 360 -13.45 -4.82 5.42
N LEU A 361 -12.34 -5.15 6.08
CA LEU A 361 -11.60 -4.21 6.92
C LEU A 361 -10.44 -3.60 6.12
N VAL A 362 -10.44 -2.27 5.99
CA VAL A 362 -9.36 -1.46 5.43
C VAL A 362 -8.66 -0.72 6.58
N ALA A 363 -7.45 -1.14 6.94
CA ALA A 363 -6.69 -0.63 8.08
C ALA A 363 -5.50 0.24 7.63
N TYR A 364 -5.44 1.47 8.17
CA TYR A 364 -4.30 2.40 8.06
C TYR A 364 -3.71 2.59 9.45
N GLU A 365 -2.60 1.90 9.75
CA GLU A 365 -1.96 1.95 11.07
C GLU A 365 -0.74 2.87 11.05
N PHE A 366 -0.56 3.64 12.13
CA PHE A 366 0.53 4.61 12.26
C PHE A 366 1.05 4.65 13.71
N GLU A 367 2.23 5.25 13.91
CA GLU A 367 2.95 5.25 15.20
C GLU A 367 2.08 5.68 16.39
N THR A 368 1.19 6.64 16.17
CA THR A 368 0.33 7.25 17.21
C THR A 368 -1.13 6.78 17.20
N GLY A 369 -1.54 5.86 16.31
CA GLY A 369 -2.94 5.49 16.19
C GLY A 369 -3.29 4.49 15.08
N TYR A 370 -4.56 4.44 14.70
CA TYR A 370 -5.04 3.78 13.48
C TYR A 370 -6.30 4.48 12.95
N VAL A 371 -6.58 4.31 11.65
CA VAL A 371 -7.93 4.44 11.08
C VAL A 371 -8.30 3.11 10.45
N ARG A 372 -9.41 2.53 10.89
CA ARG A 372 -9.95 1.25 10.41
C ARG A 372 -11.35 1.49 9.86
N TYR A 373 -11.57 1.09 8.61
CA TYR A 373 -12.87 1.19 7.95
C TYR A 373 -13.41 -0.20 7.69
N TYR A 374 -14.69 -0.42 7.99
CA TYR A 374 -15.41 -1.66 7.72
C TYR A 374 -16.44 -1.37 6.63
N LEU A 375 -16.55 -2.25 5.62
CA LEU A 375 -17.46 -2.08 4.49
C LEU A 375 -18.14 -3.40 4.14
N ALA A 376 -19.47 -3.42 4.16
CA ALA A 376 -20.23 -4.58 3.71
C ALA A 376 -20.01 -4.83 2.20
N PRO A 377 -19.88 -6.09 1.75
CA PRO A 377 -19.87 -6.40 0.32
C PRO A 377 -21.22 -6.05 -0.33
N LYS A 378 -21.19 -5.72 -1.62
CA LYS A 378 -22.39 -5.80 -2.47
C LYS A 378 -22.72 -7.27 -2.64
N ILE A 379 -23.93 -7.66 -2.25
CA ILE A 379 -24.52 -8.95 -2.64
C ILE A 379 -24.78 -8.88 -4.15
N GLU A 380 -24.38 -9.91 -4.89
CA GLU A 380 -24.80 -10.14 -6.27
C GLU A 380 -26.14 -10.91 -6.19
N ASP A 381 -27.23 -10.37 -6.76
CA ASP A 381 -28.54 -11.05 -6.77
C ASP A 381 -28.49 -12.27 -7.71
N ASP A 382 -28.68 -13.48 -7.16
CA ASP A 382 -28.70 -14.79 -7.87
C ASP A 382 -29.95 -15.00 -8.77
#